data_AF-A0A946W269-F1
#
_entry.id   AF-A0A946W269-F1
#
_cell.length_a   1.000
_cell.length_b   1.000
_cell.length_c   1.000
_cell.angle_alpha   90.00
_cell.angle_beta   90.00
_cell.angle_gamma   90.00
#
_symmetry.space_group_name_H-M   'P 1'
#
loop_
_entity.id
_entity.type
_entity.pdbx_description
1 polymer ?
#
loop_
_entity_poly.entity_id
_entity_poly.type
_entity_poly.pdbx_seq_one_letter_code
_entity_poly.pdbx_strand_id
1 'polypeptide(L)'
;MHIPYKLIGKKYCAVFCAAVCIGFWIPHFTTYAQPVITTPEFSGRDPDDHPKLTPCSRFDDRYQHLGFADRPLDEWADMYHERVSTVIEEYLEPAVIECDAEDYGTLSEPGGELLDLAASLPTWNDPAIPLSRLDTSRVLLEYLRIYECALFEFNEFILYDTAEEEYEERGEIDFLKFFFSDLMTSALVRTETIQKEQQLARKALHRAITIMGAFDRLGPLDAELECMQRFSLDMRNISALTAETSACLPRIWNAKDSLRDYKED
;
A
#
# COMPACT_ATOMS: atom_id res chain seq x y z
N MET A 1 65.04 3.26 -23.52
CA MET A 1 64.68 4.32 -22.53
C MET A 1 65.20 3.90 -21.17
N HIS A 2 66.22 4.60 -20.69
CA HIS A 2 66.74 4.47 -19.33
C HIS A 2 65.84 5.25 -18.37
N ILE A 3 65.41 4.64 -17.28
CA ILE A 3 65.11 5.34 -16.03
C ILE A 3 66.01 4.70 -14.95
N PRO A 4 66.94 5.46 -14.35
CA PRO A 4 67.72 5.02 -13.22
C PRO A 4 67.15 5.65 -11.95
N TYR A 5 66.74 4.87 -10.96
CA TYR A 5 66.71 5.37 -9.57
C TYR A 5 67.20 4.29 -8.60
N LYS A 6 68.49 4.44 -8.26
CA LYS A 6 69.03 4.10 -6.95
C LYS A 6 68.17 4.78 -5.89
N LEU A 7 67.49 4.01 -5.04
CA LEU A 7 67.05 4.49 -3.74
C LEU A 7 67.43 3.46 -2.68
N ILE A 8 68.54 3.80 -2.03
CA ILE A 8 69.07 3.24 -0.79
C ILE A 8 68.17 3.73 0.34
N GLY A 9 67.62 2.81 1.14
CA GLY A 9 66.89 3.20 2.34
C GLY A 9 66.29 2.00 3.07
N LYS A 10 66.96 1.57 4.15
CA LYS A 10 66.58 0.48 5.08
C LYS A 10 65.21 0.62 5.79
N LYS A 11 64.31 1.49 5.34
CA LYS A 11 63.00 1.75 5.96
C LYS A 11 61.80 1.16 5.22
N TYR A 12 61.97 0.58 4.03
CA TYR A 12 60.84 0.07 3.24
C TYR A 12 60.48 -1.41 3.46
N CYS A 13 61.29 -2.18 4.19
CA CYS A 13 60.93 -3.57 4.53
C CYS A 13 59.75 -3.63 5.53
N ALA A 14 59.59 -2.63 6.38
CA ALA A 14 58.49 -2.59 7.36
C ALA A 14 57.14 -2.22 6.72
N VAL A 15 57.14 -1.37 5.68
CA VAL A 15 55.90 -0.92 5.02
C VAL A 15 55.36 -1.98 4.06
N PHE A 16 56.23 -2.74 3.38
CA PHE A 16 55.77 -3.81 2.50
C PHE A 16 55.27 -5.06 3.26
N CYS A 17 55.80 -5.36 4.45
CA CYS A 17 55.25 -6.44 5.29
C CYS A 17 53.93 -6.06 5.97
N ALA A 18 53.71 -4.78 6.32
CA ALA A 18 52.44 -4.35 6.92
C ALA A 18 51.27 -4.40 5.91
N ALA A 19 51.52 -4.11 4.62
CA ALA A 19 50.48 -4.16 3.59
C ALA A 19 50.05 -5.58 3.22
N VAL A 20 50.96 -6.57 3.31
CA VAL A 20 50.65 -7.97 3.00
C VAL A 20 49.97 -8.70 4.17
N CYS A 21 50.22 -8.30 5.43
CA CYS A 21 49.60 -8.92 6.60
C CYS A 21 48.17 -8.41 6.90
N ILE A 22 47.77 -7.23 6.42
CA ILE A 22 46.39 -6.74 6.62
C ILE A 22 45.42 -7.38 5.60
N GLY A 23 45.91 -7.87 4.47
CA GLY A 23 45.10 -8.54 3.44
C GLY A 23 44.74 -10.01 3.71
N PHE A 24 45.37 -10.66 4.70
CA PHE A 24 45.25 -12.11 4.92
C PHE A 24 44.51 -12.52 6.20
N TRP A 25 44.02 -11.54 6.97
CA TRP A 25 43.36 -11.74 8.27
C TRP A 25 42.04 -10.96 8.40
N ILE A 26 41.33 -10.77 7.28
CA ILE A 26 39.89 -10.53 7.36
C ILE A 26 39.26 -11.92 7.31
N PRO A 27 38.85 -12.52 8.44
CA PRO A 27 38.04 -13.72 8.37
C PRO A 27 36.85 -13.39 7.47
N HIS A 28 36.64 -14.23 6.44
CA HIS A 28 35.39 -14.29 5.73
C HIS A 28 34.30 -14.60 6.74
N PHE A 29 33.79 -13.58 7.42
CA PHE A 29 32.44 -13.57 7.94
C PHE A 29 31.52 -13.51 6.72
N THR A 30 31.44 -14.64 6.00
CA THR A 30 30.17 -14.99 5.36
C THR A 30 29.23 -15.31 6.50
N THR A 31 28.73 -14.26 7.16
CA THR A 31 27.44 -14.34 7.82
C THR A 31 26.46 -14.62 6.70
N TYR A 32 26.24 -15.90 6.42
CA TYR A 32 24.95 -16.34 5.96
C TYR A 32 23.99 -15.90 7.05
N ALA A 33 23.46 -14.68 6.92
CA ALA A 33 22.17 -14.39 7.50
C ALA A 33 21.25 -15.39 6.82
N GLN A 34 21.03 -16.55 7.45
CA GLN A 34 19.82 -17.28 7.17
C GLN A 34 18.71 -16.27 7.44
N PRO A 35 17.89 -15.89 6.46
CA PRO A 35 16.71 -15.14 6.74
C PRO A 35 15.79 -16.11 7.47
N VAL A 36 15.96 -16.24 8.78
CA VAL A 36 14.86 -16.65 9.66
C VAL A 36 13.96 -15.43 9.79
N ILE A 37 13.42 -15.00 8.64
CA ILE A 37 12.24 -14.17 8.60
C ILE A 37 11.13 -15.18 8.85
N THR A 38 10.83 -15.41 10.13
CA THR A 38 9.53 -15.99 10.48
C THR A 38 8.50 -14.96 10.04
N THR A 39 8.03 -15.09 8.81
CA THR A 39 6.84 -14.40 8.34
C THR A 39 5.73 -14.79 9.30
N PRO A 40 5.14 -13.85 10.04
CA PRO A 40 4.07 -14.20 10.95
C PRO A 40 2.91 -14.75 10.12
N GLU A 41 2.24 -15.76 10.65
CA GLU A 41 1.18 -16.59 10.04
C GLU A 41 -0.13 -15.80 9.75
N PHE A 42 -0.03 -14.54 9.33
CA PHE A 42 -1.16 -13.62 9.24
C PHE A 42 -2.15 -13.90 8.11
N SER A 43 -1.86 -14.84 7.20
CA SER A 43 -2.75 -15.09 6.05
C SER A 43 -3.15 -16.56 5.84
N GLY A 44 -2.70 -17.50 6.69
CA GLY A 44 -3.00 -18.94 6.51
C GLY A 44 -2.54 -19.55 5.17
N ARG A 45 -1.61 -18.91 4.44
CA ARG A 45 -1.04 -19.40 3.18
C ARG A 45 0.29 -20.13 3.42
N ASP A 46 0.68 -20.97 2.47
CA ASP A 46 2.06 -21.46 2.40
C ASP A 46 3.02 -20.24 2.31
N PRO A 47 4.12 -20.21 3.07
CA PRO A 47 5.11 -19.14 3.00
C PRO A 47 5.61 -18.81 1.60
N ASP A 48 5.56 -19.77 0.68
CA ASP A 48 5.92 -19.58 -0.72
C ASP A 48 4.85 -18.82 -1.55
N ASP A 49 3.60 -18.81 -1.09
CA ASP A 49 2.44 -18.13 -1.69
C ASP A 49 2.15 -16.76 -1.05
N HIS A 50 2.89 -16.38 -0.01
CA HIS A 50 2.90 -14.99 0.40
C HIS A 50 3.36 -14.13 -0.77
N PRO A 51 2.83 -12.90 -0.91
CA PRO A 51 3.40 -11.93 -1.82
C PRO A 51 4.82 -11.60 -1.37
N LYS A 52 5.78 -12.42 -1.79
CA LYS A 52 7.20 -12.08 -1.77
C LYS A 52 7.26 -10.78 -2.56
N LEU A 53 7.88 -9.76 -1.97
CA LEU A 53 8.22 -8.52 -2.66
C LEU A 53 9.13 -8.92 -3.83
N THR A 54 8.51 -9.34 -4.93
CA THR A 54 9.19 -9.92 -6.07
C THR A 54 9.74 -8.73 -6.86
N PRO A 55 10.96 -8.81 -7.40
CA PRO A 55 11.46 -7.77 -8.28
C PRO A 55 10.43 -7.53 -9.39
N CYS A 56 9.84 -6.36 -9.31
CA CYS A 56 9.06 -5.69 -10.32
C CYS A 56 9.96 -5.46 -11.53
N SER A 57 9.59 -6.03 -12.67
CA SER A 57 10.23 -5.77 -13.96
C SER A 57 9.14 -5.73 -15.02
N ARG A 58 9.34 -4.93 -16.06
CA ARG A 58 8.48 -4.84 -17.24
C ARG A 58 8.32 -6.16 -17.99
N PHE A 59 9.26 -7.09 -17.79
CA PHE A 59 9.21 -8.43 -18.37
C PHE A 59 8.34 -9.41 -17.57
N ASP A 60 7.82 -8.97 -16.43
CA ASP A 60 6.88 -9.77 -15.64
C ASP A 60 5.46 -9.45 -16.10
N ASP A 61 4.85 -10.42 -16.80
CA ASP A 61 3.50 -10.34 -17.37
C ASP A 61 2.44 -9.94 -16.32
N ARG A 62 2.72 -10.20 -15.05
CA ARG A 62 1.84 -9.84 -13.94
C ARG A 62 1.69 -8.33 -13.76
N TYR A 63 2.56 -7.48 -14.27
CA TYR A 63 2.44 -6.01 -14.08
C TYR A 63 2.02 -5.27 -15.36
N GLN A 64 1.84 -5.96 -16.49
CA GLN A 64 1.49 -5.34 -17.78
C GLN A 64 0.14 -4.61 -17.76
N HIS A 65 -0.82 -5.06 -16.94
CA HIS A 65 -2.17 -4.51 -16.89
C HIS A 65 -2.31 -3.19 -16.11
N LEU A 66 -1.21 -2.67 -15.53
CA LEU A 66 -1.21 -1.42 -14.76
C LEU A 66 -1.11 -0.16 -15.64
N GLY A 67 -1.04 -0.33 -16.97
CA GLY A 67 -1.08 0.77 -17.94
C GLY A 67 0.21 1.57 -18.07
N PHE A 68 1.19 1.43 -17.17
CA PHE A 68 2.48 2.10 -17.29
C PHE A 68 3.27 1.66 -18.52
N ALA A 69 3.09 0.42 -19.00
CA ALA A 69 3.78 -0.07 -20.19
C ALA A 69 3.22 0.50 -21.52
N ASP A 70 1.95 0.90 -21.53
CA ASP A 70 1.22 1.28 -22.74
C ASP A 70 1.10 2.80 -22.91
N ARG A 71 1.61 3.58 -21.96
CA ARG A 71 1.45 5.04 -21.86
C ARG A 71 2.79 5.74 -21.81
N PRO A 72 2.91 6.95 -22.38
CA PRO A 72 4.13 7.72 -22.32
C PRO A 72 4.43 8.20 -20.89
N LEU A 73 5.71 8.40 -20.57
CA LEU A 73 6.20 8.75 -19.23
C LEU A 73 5.53 10.00 -18.63
N ASP A 74 5.14 10.96 -19.46
CA ASP A 74 4.50 12.21 -19.04
C ASP A 74 3.11 12.00 -18.42
N GLU A 75 2.38 10.95 -18.82
CA GLU A 75 1.08 10.59 -18.26
C GLU A 75 1.19 9.83 -16.92
N TRP A 76 2.35 9.21 -16.63
CA TRP A 76 2.48 8.28 -15.50
C TRP A 76 2.24 8.93 -14.14
N ALA A 77 2.74 10.16 -13.96
CA ALA A 77 2.56 10.88 -12.70
C ALA A 77 1.09 11.19 -12.45
N ASP A 78 0.40 11.71 -13.47
CA ASP A 78 -1.02 12.05 -13.37
C ASP A 78 -1.86 10.80 -13.09
N MET A 79 -1.62 9.70 -13.83
CA MET A 79 -2.28 8.42 -13.61
C MET A 79 -2.10 7.90 -12.17
N TYR A 80 -0.86 7.93 -11.67
CA TYR A 80 -0.56 7.46 -10.32
C TYR A 80 -1.24 8.33 -9.26
N HIS A 81 -1.07 9.65 -9.33
CA HIS A 81 -1.59 10.57 -8.31
C HIS A 81 -3.12 10.65 -8.36
N GLU A 82 -3.74 10.60 -9.54
CA GLU A 82 -5.19 10.52 -9.70
C GLU A 82 -5.75 9.27 -9.04
N ARG A 83 -5.22 8.08 -9.40
CA ARG A 83 -5.70 6.81 -8.86
C ARG A 83 -5.56 6.75 -7.32
N VAL A 84 -4.43 7.24 -6.80
CA VAL A 84 -4.21 7.32 -5.35
C VAL A 84 -5.17 8.32 -4.70
N SER A 85 -5.40 9.49 -5.30
CA SER A 85 -6.33 10.51 -4.79
C SER A 85 -7.74 9.95 -4.71
N THR A 86 -8.22 9.29 -5.76
CA THR A 86 -9.55 8.69 -5.81
C THR A 86 -9.78 7.68 -4.68
N VAL A 87 -8.84 6.77 -4.44
CA VAL A 87 -8.93 5.78 -3.35
C VAL A 87 -8.90 6.46 -1.98
N ILE A 88 -8.07 7.50 -1.81
CA ILE A 88 -8.01 8.24 -0.55
C ILE A 88 -9.31 9.01 -0.31
N GLU A 89 -9.86 9.66 -1.33
CA GLU A 89 -11.12 10.41 -1.25
C GLU A 89 -12.28 9.49 -0.86
N GLU A 90 -12.41 8.34 -1.52
CA GLU A 90 -13.39 7.30 -1.16
C GLU A 90 -13.21 6.83 0.29
N TYR A 91 -11.95 6.61 0.72
CA TYR A 91 -11.66 6.23 2.10
C TYR A 91 -11.99 7.34 3.12
N LEU A 92 -12.00 8.61 2.73
CA LEU A 92 -12.37 9.70 3.64
C LEU A 92 -13.89 9.92 3.71
N GLU A 93 -14.67 9.30 2.82
CA GLU A 93 -16.13 9.34 2.92
C GLU A 93 -16.63 8.56 4.14
N PRO A 94 -17.70 9.05 4.82
CA PRO A 94 -18.27 8.35 5.97
C PRO A 94 -18.70 6.94 5.61
N ALA A 95 -18.13 5.93 6.27
CA ALA A 95 -18.50 4.54 6.06
C ALA A 95 -19.88 4.24 6.66
N VAL A 96 -20.63 3.35 6.03
CA VAL A 96 -21.84 2.78 6.63
C VAL A 96 -21.40 1.70 7.61
N ILE A 97 -21.70 1.92 8.89
CA ILE A 97 -21.29 1.01 9.97
C ILE A 97 -22.35 -0.08 10.18
N GLU A 98 -21.92 -1.34 10.06
CA GLU A 98 -22.72 -2.51 10.38
C GLU A 98 -22.53 -2.92 11.84
N CYS A 99 -23.56 -2.71 12.66
CA CYS A 99 -23.50 -3.01 14.10
C CYS A 99 -23.63 -4.49 14.45
N ASP A 100 -23.90 -5.32 13.45
CA ASP A 100 -24.09 -6.76 13.58
C ASP A 100 -22.81 -7.54 13.18
N ALA A 101 -21.72 -6.83 12.84
CA ALA A 101 -20.46 -7.42 12.41
C ALA A 101 -19.77 -8.20 13.55
N GLU A 102 -19.21 -9.37 13.21
CA GLU A 102 -18.49 -10.22 14.17
C GLU A 102 -17.06 -9.71 14.47
N ASP A 103 -16.45 -9.00 13.53
CA ASP A 103 -15.10 -8.43 13.64
C ASP A 103 -15.01 -7.02 13.04
N TYR A 104 -14.02 -6.24 13.48
CA TYR A 104 -13.74 -4.89 12.99
C TYR A 104 -13.33 -4.87 11.51
N GLY A 105 -12.74 -5.95 11.00
CA GLY A 105 -12.40 -6.07 9.58
C GLY A 105 -13.62 -6.13 8.66
N THR A 106 -14.76 -6.60 9.19
CA THR A 106 -16.04 -6.72 8.47
C THR A 106 -17.01 -5.59 8.82
N LEU A 107 -16.58 -4.62 9.63
CA LEU A 107 -17.44 -3.56 10.16
C LEU A 107 -17.86 -2.54 9.07
N SER A 108 -17.05 -2.43 8.02
CA SER A 108 -17.34 -1.61 6.85
C SER A 108 -16.86 -2.34 5.59
N GLU A 109 -17.69 -2.37 4.57
CA GLU A 109 -17.30 -2.90 3.27
C GLU A 109 -16.15 -2.06 2.64
N PRO A 110 -15.23 -2.71 1.90
CA PRO A 110 -14.23 -2.00 1.12
C PRO A 110 -14.91 -1.17 0.03
N GLY A 111 -14.34 0.00 -0.27
CA GLY A 111 -14.82 0.85 -1.36
C GLY A 111 -14.58 0.22 -2.75
N GLY A 112 -15.36 0.67 -3.73
CA GLY A 112 -15.28 0.16 -5.10
C GLY A 112 -13.94 0.52 -5.76
N GLU A 113 -13.42 1.72 -5.51
CA GLU A 113 -12.16 2.16 -6.10
C GLU A 113 -10.97 1.42 -5.49
N LEU A 114 -11.04 1.12 -4.19
CA LEU A 114 -10.08 0.23 -3.54
C LEU A 114 -10.09 -1.17 -4.15
N LEU A 115 -11.26 -1.75 -4.37
CA LEU A 115 -11.41 -3.08 -4.98
C LEU A 115 -10.86 -3.11 -6.40
N ASP A 116 -11.17 -2.10 -7.21
CA ASP A 116 -10.69 -1.99 -8.58
C ASP A 116 -9.16 -1.83 -8.63
N LEU A 117 -8.59 -1.04 -7.70
CA LEU A 117 -7.13 -0.94 -7.57
C LEU A 117 -6.53 -2.28 -7.14
N ALA A 118 -7.10 -2.94 -6.13
CA ALA A 118 -6.62 -4.24 -5.64
C ALA A 118 -6.68 -5.33 -6.73
N ALA A 119 -7.71 -5.34 -7.57
CA ALA A 119 -7.83 -6.27 -8.69
C ALA A 119 -6.71 -6.10 -9.73
N SER A 120 -6.19 -4.87 -9.89
CA SER A 120 -5.04 -4.58 -10.76
C SER A 120 -3.68 -4.95 -10.16
N LEU A 121 -3.65 -5.42 -8.91
CA LEU A 121 -2.41 -5.75 -8.22
C LEU A 121 -2.24 -7.27 -8.15
N PRO A 122 -1.11 -7.85 -8.61
CA PRO A 122 -0.89 -9.29 -8.59
C PRO A 122 -1.00 -9.94 -7.20
N THR A 123 -0.68 -9.16 -6.17
CA THR A 123 -0.69 -9.60 -4.77
C THR A 123 -2.11 -9.63 -4.18
N TRP A 124 -3.05 -8.87 -4.75
CA TRP A 124 -4.40 -8.67 -4.23
C TRP A 124 -5.52 -9.14 -5.17
N ASN A 125 -5.19 -9.59 -6.39
CA ASN A 125 -6.14 -10.13 -7.37
C ASN A 125 -6.66 -11.55 -7.03
N ASP A 126 -6.59 -11.98 -5.76
CA ASP A 126 -7.09 -13.28 -5.35
C ASP A 126 -8.41 -13.13 -4.58
N PRO A 127 -9.55 -13.64 -5.11
CA PRO A 127 -10.84 -13.56 -4.45
C PRO A 127 -10.90 -14.32 -3.12
N ALA A 128 -9.93 -15.19 -2.83
CA ALA A 128 -9.84 -15.90 -1.56
C ALA A 128 -9.31 -15.03 -0.40
N ILE A 129 -8.73 -13.85 -0.68
CA ILE A 129 -8.32 -12.90 0.36
C ILE A 129 -9.43 -11.86 0.52
N PRO A 130 -10.20 -11.90 1.62
CA PRO A 130 -11.17 -10.85 1.88
C PRO A 130 -10.42 -9.53 2.10
N LEU A 131 -10.72 -8.53 1.28
CA LEU A 131 -10.16 -7.20 1.41
C LEU A 131 -11.03 -6.39 2.39
N SER A 132 -10.40 -5.85 3.42
CA SER A 132 -11.07 -4.94 4.35
C SER A 132 -10.74 -3.50 4.02
N ARG A 133 -11.60 -2.56 4.45
CA ARG A 133 -11.29 -1.12 4.39
C ARG A 133 -9.97 -0.77 5.11
N LEU A 134 -9.60 -1.53 6.14
CA LEU A 134 -8.35 -1.32 6.91
C LEU A 134 -7.09 -1.67 6.10
N ASP A 135 -7.22 -2.49 5.05
CA ASP A 135 -6.12 -2.88 4.17
C ASP A 135 -5.78 -1.81 3.12
N THR A 136 -6.54 -0.71 3.04
CA THR A 136 -6.32 0.40 2.09
C THR A 136 -4.87 0.88 2.09
N SER A 137 -4.29 1.09 3.28
CA SER A 137 -2.89 1.55 3.40
C SER A 137 -1.88 0.56 2.80
N ARG A 138 -2.15 -0.74 2.88
CA ARG A 138 -1.28 -1.79 2.35
C ARG A 138 -1.38 -1.87 0.83
N VAL A 139 -2.59 -1.79 0.29
CA VAL A 139 -2.86 -1.75 -1.15
C VAL A 139 -2.17 -0.54 -1.79
N LEU A 140 -2.30 0.64 -1.20
CA LEU A 140 -1.63 1.85 -1.69
C LEU A 140 -0.10 1.77 -1.67
N LEU A 141 0.48 1.12 -0.65
CA LEU A 141 1.93 0.90 -0.58
C LEU A 141 2.42 -0.07 -1.66
N GLU A 142 1.65 -1.11 -1.97
CA GLU A 142 1.97 -2.02 -3.08
C GLU A 142 1.87 -1.30 -4.43
N TYR A 143 0.87 -0.43 -4.62
CA TYR A 143 0.77 0.38 -5.82
C TYR A 143 1.95 1.36 -5.98
N LEU A 144 2.35 2.05 -4.89
CA LEU A 144 3.57 2.88 -4.89
C LEU A 144 4.81 2.06 -5.23
N ARG A 145 4.94 0.85 -4.67
CA ARG A 145 6.08 -0.02 -4.98
C ARG A 145 6.18 -0.23 -6.49
N ILE A 146 5.09 -0.59 -7.14
CA ILE A 146 5.10 -0.88 -8.58
C ILE A 146 5.40 0.38 -9.40
N TYR A 147 4.81 1.52 -9.03
CA TYR A 147 5.10 2.80 -9.67
C TYR A 147 6.59 3.17 -9.58
N GLU A 148 7.19 3.05 -8.39
CA GLU A 148 8.63 3.32 -8.21
C GLU A 148 9.50 2.36 -9.01
N CYS A 149 9.08 1.11 -9.14
CA CYS A 149 9.79 0.15 -9.97
C CYS A 149 9.75 0.50 -11.45
N ALA A 150 8.58 0.89 -11.97
CA ALA A 150 8.43 1.33 -13.35
C ALA A 150 9.35 2.53 -13.62
N LEU A 151 9.37 3.52 -12.70
CA LEU A 151 10.26 4.67 -12.79
C LEU A 151 11.74 4.29 -12.74
N PHE A 152 12.13 3.34 -11.87
CA PHE A 152 13.51 2.90 -11.76
C PHE A 152 13.98 2.17 -13.03
N GLU A 153 13.14 1.31 -13.58
CA GLU A 153 13.44 0.55 -14.80
C GLU A 153 13.53 1.45 -16.03
N PHE A 154 12.58 2.38 -16.20
CA PHE A 154 12.65 3.38 -17.26
C PHE A 154 13.92 4.22 -17.18
N ASN A 155 14.36 4.57 -15.96
CA ASN A 155 15.60 5.31 -15.77
C ASN A 155 16.86 4.52 -16.17
N GLU A 156 16.87 3.20 -15.99
CA GLU A 156 17.98 2.33 -16.42
C GLU A 156 18.04 2.22 -17.96
N PHE A 157 16.87 2.17 -18.62
CA PHE A 157 16.75 2.01 -20.07
C PHE A 157 16.40 3.31 -20.81
N ILE A 158 16.68 4.47 -20.20
CA ILE A 158 16.16 5.77 -20.67
C ILE A 158 16.47 6.11 -22.13
N LEU A 159 17.66 5.75 -22.62
CA LEU A 159 18.05 6.01 -24.01
C LEU A 159 17.28 5.13 -25.01
N TYR A 160 16.97 3.89 -24.61
CA TYR A 160 16.22 2.96 -25.44
C TYR A 160 14.74 3.37 -25.46
N ASP A 161 14.13 3.55 -24.28
CA ASP A 161 12.70 3.87 -24.17
C ASP A 161 12.36 5.24 -24.77
N THR A 162 13.23 6.25 -24.58
CA THR A 162 13.03 7.57 -25.21
C THR A 162 13.19 7.52 -26.73
N ALA A 163 14.07 6.67 -27.24
CA ALA A 163 14.22 6.50 -28.69
C ALA A 163 13.02 5.76 -29.30
N GLU A 164 12.45 4.80 -28.57
CA GLU A 164 11.26 4.06 -28.98
C GLU A 164 10.02 4.97 -29.02
N GLU A 165 9.74 5.73 -27.96
CA GLU A 165 8.61 6.68 -27.93
C GLU A 165 8.71 7.76 -29.04
N GLU A 166 9.89 8.35 -29.24
CA GLU A 166 10.09 9.36 -30.30
C GLU A 166 9.96 8.76 -31.71
N TYR A 167 10.32 7.49 -31.88
CA TYR A 167 10.13 6.78 -33.15
C TYR A 167 8.64 6.54 -33.44
N GLU A 168 7.87 6.16 -32.44
CA GLU A 168 6.41 5.98 -32.56
C GLU A 168 5.68 7.28 -32.87
N GLU A 169 6.06 8.40 -32.23
CA GLU A 169 5.40 9.69 -32.46
C GLU A 169 5.72 10.32 -33.81
N ARG A 170 6.96 10.17 -34.30
CA ARG A 170 7.50 11.01 -35.38
C ARG A 170 7.86 10.22 -36.65
N GLY A 171 7.85 8.89 -36.62
CA GLY A 171 8.06 8.02 -37.78
C GLY A 171 9.53 7.85 -38.20
N GLU A 172 9.76 7.49 -39.46
CA GLU A 172 11.11 7.18 -39.98
C GLU A 172 11.97 8.45 -40.13
N ILE A 173 12.75 8.79 -39.09
CA ILE A 173 13.68 9.92 -39.11
C ILE A 173 15.10 9.42 -39.46
N ASP A 174 15.86 10.28 -40.13
CA ASP A 174 17.29 10.16 -40.40
C ASP A 174 18.09 9.99 -39.08
N PHE A 175 18.22 8.73 -38.65
CA PHE A 175 18.74 8.26 -37.36
C PHE A 175 19.95 9.07 -36.85
N LEU A 176 20.91 9.35 -37.74
CA LEU A 176 22.18 10.01 -37.41
C LEU A 176 22.05 11.49 -37.01
N LYS A 177 21.01 12.21 -37.46
CA LYS A 177 20.83 13.64 -37.15
C LYS A 177 20.11 13.86 -35.82
N PHE A 178 19.23 12.93 -35.45
CA PHE A 178 18.44 12.98 -34.23
C PHE A 178 19.20 12.40 -33.01
N PHE A 179 20.06 11.40 -33.25
CA PHE A 179 20.59 10.52 -32.20
C PHE A 179 21.40 11.17 -31.06
N PHE A 180 22.10 12.30 -31.29
CA PHE A 180 23.11 12.76 -30.32
C PHE A 180 22.81 14.07 -29.60
N SER A 181 22.03 14.97 -30.19
CA SER A 181 21.70 16.28 -29.57
C SER A 181 20.35 16.20 -28.87
N ASP A 182 19.30 15.89 -29.64
CA ASP A 182 17.93 16.05 -29.18
C ASP A 182 17.53 14.88 -28.28
N LEU A 183 17.91 13.64 -28.62
CA LEU A 183 17.69 12.47 -27.77
C LEU A 183 18.39 12.57 -26.40
N MET A 184 19.62 13.11 -26.38
CA MET A 184 20.35 13.29 -25.12
C MET A 184 19.74 14.37 -24.24
N THR A 185 19.23 15.45 -24.85
CA THR A 185 18.55 16.51 -24.09
C THR A 185 17.20 16.06 -23.58
N SER A 186 16.41 15.33 -24.36
CA SER A 186 15.13 14.77 -23.90
C SER A 186 15.34 13.74 -22.79
N ALA A 187 16.33 12.85 -22.92
CA ALA A 187 16.68 11.90 -21.86
C ALA A 187 17.06 12.60 -20.54
N LEU A 188 17.87 13.67 -20.59
CA LEU A 188 18.24 14.42 -19.38
C LEU A 188 17.03 15.05 -18.68
N VAL A 189 16.10 15.65 -19.44
CA VAL A 189 14.86 16.22 -18.89
C VAL A 189 14.01 15.12 -18.24
N ARG A 190 13.88 13.96 -18.88
CA ARG A 190 13.14 12.81 -18.34
C ARG A 190 13.78 12.25 -17.08
N THR A 191 15.10 12.14 -17.00
CA THR A 191 15.80 11.75 -15.76
C THR A 191 15.49 12.71 -14.61
N GLU A 192 15.50 14.03 -14.85
CA GLU A 192 15.17 15.01 -13.83
C GLU A 192 13.74 14.84 -13.32
N THR A 193 12.78 14.63 -14.23
CA THR A 193 11.38 14.36 -13.89
C THR A 193 11.24 13.08 -13.07
N ILE A 194 11.87 11.98 -13.48
CA ILE A 194 11.84 10.69 -12.76
C ILE A 194 12.41 10.84 -11.35
N GLN A 195 13.56 11.49 -11.20
CA GLN A 195 14.19 11.71 -9.89
C GLN A 195 13.30 12.55 -8.98
N LYS A 196 12.63 13.57 -9.53
CA LYS A 196 11.69 14.39 -8.79
C LYS A 196 10.48 13.57 -8.33
N GLU A 197 9.88 12.77 -9.21
CA GLU A 197 8.72 11.93 -8.88
C GLU A 197 9.05 10.87 -7.84
N GLN A 198 10.19 10.17 -7.96
CA GLN A 198 10.65 9.19 -6.95
C GLN A 198 10.77 9.81 -5.55
N GLN A 199 11.18 11.08 -5.46
CA GLN A 199 11.29 11.77 -4.17
C GLN A 199 9.95 12.30 -3.66
N LEU A 200 9.01 12.62 -4.55
CA LEU A 200 7.73 13.23 -4.22
C LEU A 200 6.70 12.16 -3.85
N ALA A 201 6.48 11.16 -4.71
CA ALA A 201 5.42 10.17 -4.59
C ALA A 201 5.44 9.45 -3.24
N ARG A 202 6.61 8.93 -2.84
CA ARG A 202 6.79 8.28 -1.54
C ARG A 202 6.47 9.18 -0.36
N LYS A 203 6.96 10.42 -0.36
CA LYS A 203 6.74 11.37 0.73
C LYS A 203 5.28 11.79 0.82
N ALA A 204 4.64 12.03 -0.32
CA ALA A 204 3.23 12.38 -0.39
C ALA A 204 2.36 11.24 0.14
N LEU A 205 2.57 10.01 -0.34
CA LEU A 205 1.79 8.87 0.10
C LEU A 205 2.00 8.56 1.58
N HIS A 206 3.23 8.60 2.10
CA HIS A 206 3.47 8.38 3.53
C HIS A 206 2.73 9.40 4.42
N ARG A 207 2.63 10.66 3.99
CA ARG A 207 1.85 11.67 4.71
C ARG A 207 0.36 11.32 4.70
N ALA A 208 -0.18 10.94 3.55
CA ALA A 208 -1.57 10.52 3.42
C ALA A 208 -1.88 9.31 4.29
N ILE A 209 -1.07 8.25 4.21
CA ILE A 209 -1.21 7.04 5.03
C ILE A 209 -1.08 7.36 6.53
N THR A 210 -0.23 8.31 6.91
CA THR A 210 -0.12 8.71 8.32
C THR A 210 -1.42 9.36 8.82
N ILE A 211 -2.08 10.15 7.98
CA ILE A 211 -3.37 10.77 8.29
C ILE A 211 -4.46 9.70 8.34
N MET A 212 -4.53 8.83 7.33
CA MET A 212 -5.49 7.70 7.29
C MET A 212 -5.31 6.77 8.50
N GLY A 213 -4.08 6.43 8.85
CA GLY A 213 -3.79 5.60 10.03
C GLY A 213 -4.20 6.25 11.35
N ALA A 214 -4.37 7.57 11.41
CA ALA A 214 -4.99 8.23 12.56
C ALA A 214 -6.51 8.01 12.59
N PHE A 215 -7.17 8.03 11.43
CA PHE A 215 -8.60 7.68 11.29
C PHE A 215 -8.86 6.20 11.57
N ASP A 216 -8.06 5.28 11.01
CA ASP A 216 -8.18 3.83 11.26
C ASP A 216 -8.15 3.48 12.74
N ARG A 217 -7.33 4.19 13.53
CA ARG A 217 -7.24 3.98 14.98
C ARG A 217 -8.46 4.46 15.75
N LEU A 218 -9.16 5.45 15.22
CA LEU A 218 -10.38 6.00 15.82
C LEU A 218 -11.65 5.32 15.29
N GLY A 219 -11.58 4.69 14.11
CA GLY A 219 -12.70 4.03 13.45
C GLY A 219 -13.46 3.04 14.34
N PRO A 220 -12.79 2.09 15.03
CA PRO A 220 -13.46 1.17 15.95
C PRO A 220 -14.22 1.88 17.08
N LEU A 221 -13.65 2.96 17.61
CA LEU A 221 -14.28 3.74 18.68
C LEU A 221 -15.51 4.48 18.17
N ASP A 222 -15.41 5.09 16.98
CA ASP A 222 -16.52 5.78 16.34
C ASP A 222 -17.68 4.80 16.04
N ALA A 223 -17.33 3.61 15.56
CA ALA A 223 -18.27 2.53 15.30
C ALA A 223 -18.99 2.05 16.56
N GLU A 224 -18.26 1.80 17.64
CA GLU A 224 -18.87 1.43 18.93
C GLU A 224 -19.82 2.51 19.43
N LEU A 225 -19.48 3.79 19.28
CA LEU A 225 -20.34 4.90 19.69
C LEU A 225 -21.61 4.98 18.84
N GLU A 226 -21.51 4.82 17.52
CA GLU A 226 -22.68 4.81 16.63
C GLU A 226 -23.61 3.64 16.96
N CYS A 227 -23.06 2.45 17.17
CA CYS A 227 -23.83 1.27 17.52
C CYS A 227 -24.46 1.38 18.91
N MET A 228 -23.75 1.93 19.90
CA MET A 228 -24.32 2.23 21.21
C MET A 228 -25.45 3.26 21.12
N GLN A 229 -25.32 4.26 20.24
CA GLN A 229 -26.39 5.23 20.01
C GLN A 229 -27.64 4.55 19.41
N ARG A 230 -27.48 3.70 18.39
CA ARG A 230 -28.58 2.92 17.81
C ARG A 230 -29.24 2.01 18.86
N PHE A 231 -28.44 1.27 19.62
CA PHE A 231 -28.92 0.42 20.71
C PHE A 231 -29.70 1.21 21.78
N SER A 232 -29.26 2.43 22.10
CA SER A 232 -29.97 3.28 23.07
C SER A 232 -31.36 3.71 22.58
N LEU A 233 -31.53 3.89 21.26
CA LEU A 233 -32.82 4.18 20.65
C LEU A 233 -33.73 2.94 20.69
N ASP A 234 -33.18 1.76 20.42
CA ASP A 234 -33.91 0.50 20.50
C ASP A 234 -34.37 0.19 21.93
N MET A 235 -33.53 0.42 22.95
CA MET A 235 -33.94 0.29 24.35
C MET A 235 -35.11 1.22 24.71
N ARG A 236 -35.12 2.46 24.19
CA ARG A 236 -36.23 3.39 24.40
C ARG A 236 -37.51 2.90 23.72
N ASN A 237 -37.40 2.38 22.50
CA ASN A 237 -38.54 1.83 21.77
C ASN A 237 -39.11 0.58 22.47
N ILE A 238 -38.25 -0.32 22.93
CA ILE A 238 -38.66 -1.53 23.67
C ILE A 238 -39.30 -1.16 25.00
N SER A 239 -38.73 -0.21 25.76
CA SER A 239 -39.31 0.22 27.03
C SER A 239 -40.66 0.93 26.85
N ALA A 240 -40.82 1.73 25.80
CA ALA A 240 -42.10 2.33 25.44
C ALA A 240 -43.15 1.24 25.08
N LEU A 241 -42.77 0.28 24.23
CA LEU A 241 -43.65 -0.84 23.86
C LEU A 241 -44.01 -1.71 25.08
N THR A 242 -43.06 -1.94 25.98
CA THR A 242 -43.28 -2.69 27.23
C THR A 242 -44.22 -1.92 28.16
N ALA A 243 -44.11 -0.60 28.23
CA ALA A 243 -45.03 0.23 29.00
C ALA A 243 -46.44 0.18 28.42
N GLU A 244 -46.61 0.30 27.10
CA GLU A 244 -47.92 0.21 26.43
C GLU A 244 -48.56 -1.17 26.58
N THR A 245 -47.78 -2.24 26.39
CA THR A 245 -48.27 -3.61 26.61
C THR A 245 -48.64 -3.85 28.06
N SER A 246 -47.90 -3.29 29.02
CA SER A 246 -48.24 -3.37 30.45
C SER A 246 -49.53 -2.63 30.79
N ALA A 247 -49.86 -1.54 30.09
CA ALA A 247 -51.12 -0.82 30.26
C ALA A 247 -52.33 -1.59 29.72
N CYS A 248 -52.12 -2.47 28.73
CA CYS A 248 -53.15 -3.34 28.15
C CYS A 248 -53.31 -4.69 28.87
N LEU A 249 -52.45 -5.01 29.84
CA LEU A 249 -52.61 -6.23 30.64
C LEU A 249 -53.90 -6.16 31.46
N PRO A 250 -54.71 -7.24 31.50
CA PRO A 250 -55.98 -7.24 32.21
C PRO A 250 -55.78 -6.92 33.69
N ARG A 251 -56.68 -6.08 34.23
CA ARG A 251 -56.73 -5.58 35.62
C ARG A 251 -56.65 -6.67 36.71
N ILE A 252 -56.85 -7.94 36.36
CA ILE A 252 -56.72 -9.12 37.24
C ILE A 252 -55.30 -9.24 37.85
N TRP A 253 -54.29 -8.68 37.20
CA TRP A 253 -52.91 -8.66 37.71
C TRP A 253 -52.58 -7.44 38.59
N ASN A 254 -53.53 -6.51 38.76
CA ASN A 254 -53.35 -5.36 39.62
C ASN A 254 -53.60 -5.78 41.08
N ALA A 255 -52.55 -6.15 41.80
CA ALA A 255 -52.60 -6.59 43.20
C ALA A 255 -53.17 -5.54 44.19
N LYS A 256 -53.45 -4.31 43.74
CA LYS A 256 -54.10 -3.25 44.53
C LYS A 256 -55.63 -3.30 44.51
N ASP A 257 -56.26 -3.97 43.55
CA ASP A 257 -57.70 -4.24 43.60
C ASP A 257 -57.87 -5.62 44.25
N SER A 258 -58.19 -5.65 45.55
CA SER A 258 -58.69 -6.88 46.16
C SER A 258 -59.99 -7.25 45.45
N LEU A 259 -60.14 -8.51 45.06
CA LEU A 259 -61.41 -9.07 44.63
C LEU A 259 -62.45 -8.78 45.71
N ARG A 260 -63.24 -7.73 45.52
CA ARG A 260 -64.39 -7.43 46.38
C ARG A 260 -65.43 -8.50 46.08
N ASP A 261 -65.47 -9.50 46.94
CA ASP A 261 -66.49 -10.53 46.96
C ASP A 261 -67.81 -9.84 47.35
N TYR A 262 -68.58 -9.43 46.34
CA TYR A 262 -69.96 -9.00 46.54
C TYR A 262 -70.77 -10.26 46.80
N LYS A 263 -70.93 -10.59 48.08
CA LYS A 263 -71.86 -11.62 48.51
C LYS A 263 -73.27 -11.12 48.17
N GLU A 264 -73.92 -11.76 47.20
CA GLU A 264 -75.34 -11.55 46.91
C GLU A 264 -76.16 -12.08 48.10
N ASP A 265 -76.96 -11.18 48.68
CA ASP A 265 -78.00 -11.52 49.68
C ASP A 265 -79.25 -12.11 49.00
#